data_AF-A0A7J7SU07-F1
#
_entry.id   AF-A0A7J7SU07-F1
#
_cell.length_a   1.000
_cell.length_b   1.000
_cell.length_c   1.000
_cell.angle_alpha   90.00
_cell.angle_beta   90.00
_cell.angle_gamma   90.00
#
_symmetry.space_group_name_H-M   'P 1'
#
loop_
_entity.id
_entity.type
_entity.pdbx_description
1 polymer ?
#
loop_
_entity_poly.entity_id
_entity_poly.type
_entity_poly.pdbx_seq_one_letter_code
_entity_poly.pdbx_strand_id
1 'polypeptide(L)'
;MASASVSKKMQEEATCSICLHLMAEPVSISCGHSYCQACLLQVMGLSSSSQSQQHRETFPCPQCRAPFQRDSLRPIKQLGSLIAALQEQEQELSCQEHGERLHLFCENEGQLICWRCERDGRHKGHNTALVEDAGPSYREKLQEAVRKMRKLKEECTNQKAFTAKQIAQWKEKIEAQRQKIQAGFQNLHRFLRKEERSYLRRLESEEQRTLQRLRVSEADLDQQSRQLESHIRELEERCQASAHKVLQDVEGALSRSQAVRMETPEALSLEIETECEIPDVCFELRNRLKSHQGPCEDELPLSVFVWDFLDHVTEQPGSCETDMEQFAETLSGRVTTDKALEELVDLIYQQAKSVPRFRSGGARLCAYLSRHLTIRSQRGSFYDVLLQRCQADYEPRDQAAKGDEAARKRFHELVFFMGEFYLPLEIEGAHGKAQTAFLRGLLDALLSHPVDDNLICAVKLLKLTGPALEDAWKGKGRTDMDEVIQRIGNVALEAPCSVDVRLMLLKLVKLRSSNWGKVPVTSASERSST
;
A
#
# COMPACT_ATOMS: atom_id res chain seq x y z
N MET A 1 -42.41 -51.83 11.72
CA MET A 1 -42.78 -53.02 12.53
C MET A 1 -41.82 -54.21 12.38
N ALA A 2 -41.28 -54.50 11.18
CA ALA A 2 -40.32 -55.61 10.99
C ALA A 2 -38.97 -55.46 11.73
N SER A 3 -38.49 -54.23 11.99
CA SER A 3 -37.22 -54.00 12.70
C SER A 3 -37.32 -54.25 14.22
N ALA A 4 -38.45 -53.94 14.86
CA ALA A 4 -38.64 -54.11 16.30
C ALA A 4 -38.71 -55.58 16.73
N SER A 5 -39.21 -56.47 15.86
CA SER A 5 -39.24 -57.91 16.13
C SER A 5 -37.88 -58.59 15.99
N VAL A 6 -36.98 -58.02 15.18
CA VAL A 6 -35.60 -58.52 15.01
C VAL A 6 -34.75 -58.14 16.23
N SER A 7 -34.82 -56.89 16.69
CA SER A 7 -34.09 -56.44 17.89
C SER A 7 -34.44 -57.25 19.14
N LYS A 8 -35.72 -57.61 19.32
CA LYS A 8 -36.16 -58.42 20.47
C LYS A 8 -35.53 -59.83 20.47
N LYS A 9 -35.50 -60.49 19.31
CA LYS A 9 -34.85 -61.81 19.17
C LYS A 9 -33.34 -61.73 19.41
N MET A 10 -32.69 -60.66 18.95
CA MET A 10 -31.27 -60.43 19.20
C MET A 10 -30.96 -60.21 20.68
N GLN A 11 -31.85 -59.53 21.41
CA GLN A 11 -31.73 -59.31 22.84
C GLN A 11 -31.89 -60.61 23.65
N GLU A 12 -32.82 -61.48 23.25
CA GLU A 12 -33.02 -62.81 23.86
C GLU A 12 -31.76 -63.68 23.72
N GLU A 13 -31.16 -63.74 22.53
CA GLU A 13 -29.91 -64.49 22.26
C GLU A 13 -28.68 -63.91 22.99
N ALA A 14 -28.71 -62.62 23.30
CA ALA A 14 -27.65 -61.92 24.02
C ALA A 14 -27.79 -61.97 25.55
N THR A 15 -28.83 -62.65 26.06
CA THR A 15 -29.14 -62.74 27.49
C THR A 15 -28.47 -63.96 28.13
N CYS A 16 -27.81 -63.76 29.28
CA CYS A 16 -27.20 -64.84 30.03
C CYS A 16 -28.28 -65.73 30.66
N SER A 17 -28.26 -67.04 30.40
CA SER A 17 -29.24 -67.96 31.00
C SER A 17 -29.03 -68.24 32.50
N ILE A 18 -27.96 -67.72 33.11
CA ILE A 18 -27.70 -67.82 34.56
C ILE A 18 -28.31 -66.63 35.31
N CYS A 19 -27.95 -65.40 34.92
CA CYS A 19 -28.43 -64.19 35.61
C CYS A 19 -29.65 -63.55 34.95
N LEU A 20 -30.05 -63.98 33.76
CA LEU A 20 -31.18 -63.47 32.96
C LEU A 20 -31.05 -61.98 32.56
N HIS A 21 -29.84 -61.44 32.56
CA HIS A 21 -29.52 -60.11 32.04
C HIS A 21 -28.67 -60.22 30.77
N LEU A 22 -28.59 -59.12 30.00
CA LEU A 22 -27.65 -59.01 28.88
C LEU A 22 -26.23 -59.36 29.36
N MET A 23 -25.54 -60.22 28.61
CA MET A 23 -24.27 -60.80 29.06
C MET A 23 -23.20 -59.72 29.28
N ALA A 24 -22.76 -59.57 30.53
CA ALA A 24 -21.59 -58.76 30.87
C ALA A 24 -20.31 -59.59 30.66
N GLU A 25 -19.41 -59.09 29.81
CA GLU A 25 -18.19 -59.80 29.39
C GLU A 25 -18.50 -61.23 28.90
N PRO A 26 -19.20 -61.37 27.74
CA PRO A 26 -19.65 -62.67 27.26
C PRO A 26 -18.47 -63.58 26.92
N VAL A 27 -18.49 -64.79 27.48
CA VAL A 27 -17.52 -65.86 27.20
C VAL A 27 -18.24 -67.08 26.65
N SER A 28 -17.71 -67.69 25.59
CA SER A 28 -18.15 -69.00 25.11
C SER A 28 -17.33 -70.12 25.73
N ILE A 29 -17.99 -71.25 25.92
CA ILE A 29 -17.38 -72.53 26.30
C ILE A 29 -17.32 -73.49 25.11
N SER A 30 -16.61 -74.60 25.25
CA SER A 30 -16.38 -75.59 24.18
C SER A 30 -17.65 -76.14 23.52
N CYS A 31 -18.78 -76.16 24.23
CA CYS A 31 -20.06 -76.60 23.66
C CYS A 31 -20.83 -75.51 22.88
N GLY A 32 -20.27 -74.29 22.75
CA GLY A 32 -20.84 -73.17 22.01
C GLY A 32 -21.80 -72.26 22.79
N HIS A 33 -22.22 -72.62 24.00
CA HIS A 33 -23.06 -71.75 24.83
C HIS A 33 -22.24 -70.58 25.41
N SER A 34 -22.91 -69.44 25.61
CA SER A 34 -22.28 -68.19 26.05
C SER A 34 -22.91 -67.68 27.34
N TYR A 35 -22.09 -67.14 28.23
CA TYR A 35 -22.51 -66.64 29.55
C TYR A 35 -21.70 -65.41 29.95
N CYS A 36 -22.14 -64.68 30.98
CA CYS A 36 -21.27 -63.70 31.62
C CYS A 36 -20.05 -64.40 32.23
N GLN A 37 -18.87 -63.80 32.09
CA GLN A 37 -17.64 -64.33 32.69
C GLN A 37 -17.78 -64.55 34.19
N ALA A 38 -18.34 -63.59 34.92
CA ALA A 38 -18.57 -63.68 36.36
C ALA A 38 -19.52 -64.83 36.73
N CYS A 39 -20.64 -64.97 36.00
CA CYS A 39 -21.62 -66.04 36.27
C CYS A 39 -21.01 -67.42 36.08
N LEU A 40 -20.16 -67.59 35.06
CA LEU A 40 -19.54 -68.86 34.77
C LEU A 40 -18.42 -69.22 35.75
N LEU A 41 -17.64 -68.22 36.21
CA LEU A 41 -16.66 -68.40 37.29
C LEU A 41 -17.32 -68.81 38.62
N GLN A 42 -18.51 -68.28 38.90
CA GLN A 42 -19.29 -68.66 40.08
C GLN A 42 -19.78 -70.11 40.02
N VAL A 43 -20.21 -70.59 38.83
CA VAL A 43 -20.60 -72.00 38.62
C VAL A 43 -19.42 -72.95 38.84
N MET A 44 -18.19 -72.50 38.56
CA MET A 44 -16.97 -73.27 38.83
C MET A 44 -16.57 -73.30 40.32
N GLY A 45 -17.29 -72.59 41.20
CA GLY A 45 -16.97 -72.50 42.64
C GLY A 45 -15.70 -71.69 42.94
N LEU A 46 -15.19 -70.93 41.95
CA LEU A 46 -13.96 -70.17 42.06
C LEU A 46 -14.23 -68.77 42.62
N SER A 47 -14.62 -68.71 43.88
CA SER A 47 -14.57 -67.47 44.65
C SER A 47 -13.09 -67.16 44.93
N SER A 48 -12.65 -65.95 44.59
CA SER A 48 -11.28 -65.47 44.74
C SER A 48 -10.59 -66.00 46.01
N SER A 49 -9.39 -66.59 45.84
CA SER A 49 -8.39 -66.98 46.87
C SER A 49 -8.23 -68.48 47.16
N SER A 50 -7.59 -69.22 46.25
CA SER A 50 -6.64 -70.29 46.65
C SER A 50 -5.86 -70.80 45.42
N GLN A 51 -4.60 -70.38 45.32
CA GLN A 51 -3.62 -70.96 44.41
C GLN A 51 -3.12 -72.28 44.99
N SER A 52 -3.63 -73.42 44.49
CA SER A 52 -2.88 -74.68 44.55
C SER A 52 -3.54 -75.77 43.71
N GLN A 53 -2.72 -76.34 42.82
CA GLN A 53 -2.87 -77.61 42.08
C GLN A 53 -3.63 -77.57 40.73
N GLN A 54 -2.82 -77.62 39.66
CA GLN A 54 -3.21 -77.73 38.25
C GLN A 54 -3.61 -79.17 37.88
N HIS A 55 -4.79 -79.63 38.30
CA HIS A 55 -5.42 -80.80 37.69
C HIS A 55 -6.57 -80.36 36.77
N ARG A 56 -6.67 -80.98 35.58
CA ARG A 56 -7.70 -80.74 34.55
C ARG A 56 -9.11 -81.05 35.08
N GLU A 57 -9.71 -80.15 35.84
CA GLU A 57 -11.11 -80.26 36.25
C GLU A 57 -12.02 -79.90 35.08
N THR A 58 -12.98 -80.79 34.79
CA THR A 58 -14.03 -80.57 33.79
C THR A 58 -15.33 -80.20 34.49
N PHE A 59 -15.94 -79.08 34.10
CA PHE A 59 -17.19 -78.58 34.64
C PHE A 59 -18.35 -78.85 33.68
N PRO A 60 -19.59 -79.09 34.15
CA PRO A 60 -20.75 -79.27 33.27
C PRO A 60 -21.33 -77.92 32.82
N CYS A 61 -21.63 -77.79 31.53
CA CYS A 61 -22.35 -76.63 30.99
C CYS A 61 -23.74 -76.44 31.67
N PRO A 62 -24.10 -75.22 32.12
CA PRO A 62 -25.40 -74.97 32.74
C PRO A 62 -26.63 -75.27 31.87
N GLN A 63 -26.53 -75.14 30.54
CA GLN A 63 -27.65 -75.44 29.63
C GLN A 63 -27.70 -76.89 29.16
N CYS A 64 -26.59 -77.42 28.63
CA CYS A 64 -26.58 -78.75 27.98
C CYS A 64 -25.79 -79.82 28.73
N ARG A 65 -25.19 -79.48 29.88
CA ARG A 65 -24.37 -80.36 30.73
C ARG A 65 -23.13 -80.96 30.07
N ALA A 66 -22.80 -80.56 28.83
CA ALA A 66 -21.56 -80.96 28.17
C ALA A 66 -20.33 -80.55 29.01
N PRO A 67 -19.31 -81.42 29.15
CA PRO A 67 -18.13 -81.12 29.94
C PRO A 67 -17.28 -80.07 29.23
N PHE A 68 -16.81 -79.08 29.97
CA PHE A 68 -15.90 -78.04 29.47
C PHE A 68 -14.80 -77.75 30.48
N GLN A 69 -13.69 -77.19 30.00
CA GLN A 69 -12.52 -76.87 30.82
C GLN A 69 -12.39 -75.35 30.98
N ARG A 70 -11.76 -74.90 32.07
CA ARG A 70 -11.52 -73.46 32.28
C ARG A 70 -10.71 -72.82 31.14
N ASP A 71 -9.74 -73.55 30.59
CA ASP A 71 -8.92 -73.05 29.49
C ASP A 71 -9.68 -72.91 28.15
N SER A 72 -10.89 -73.49 28.09
CA SER A 72 -11.79 -73.40 26.92
C SER A 72 -12.63 -72.11 26.90
N LEU A 73 -12.55 -71.27 27.93
CA LEU A 73 -13.22 -69.97 27.95
C LEU A 73 -12.64 -69.06 26.86
N ARG A 74 -13.51 -68.60 25.97
CA ARG A 74 -13.15 -67.67 24.89
C ARG A 74 -14.02 -66.41 24.98
N PRO A 75 -13.44 -65.23 25.25
CA PRO A 75 -14.17 -63.98 25.19
C PRO A 75 -14.75 -63.72 23.80
N ILE A 76 -16.03 -63.34 23.71
CA ILE A 76 -16.73 -63.10 22.45
C ILE A 76 -16.85 -61.58 22.22
N LYS A 77 -15.81 -60.98 21.67
CA LYS A 77 -15.74 -59.52 21.46
C LYS A 77 -16.90 -58.97 20.62
N GLN A 78 -17.29 -59.67 19.55
CA GLN A 78 -18.38 -59.23 18.66
C GLN A 78 -19.74 -59.22 19.35
N LEU A 79 -20.03 -60.22 20.20
CA LEU A 79 -21.25 -60.25 21.01
C LEU A 79 -21.23 -59.14 22.06
N GLY A 80 -20.05 -58.86 22.65
CA GLY A 80 -19.86 -57.71 23.53
C GLY A 80 -20.18 -56.38 22.86
N SER A 81 -19.70 -56.16 21.62
CA SER A 81 -20.01 -54.94 20.85
C SER A 81 -21.49 -54.82 20.49
N LEU A 82 -22.16 -55.93 20.17
CA LEU A 82 -23.61 -55.94 19.91
C LEU A 82 -24.41 -55.64 21.17
N ILE A 83 -24.03 -56.22 22.31
CA ILE A 83 -24.66 -55.97 23.61
C ILE A 83 -24.49 -54.50 24.00
N ALA A 84 -23.31 -53.92 23.80
CA ALA A 84 -23.08 -52.49 24.03
C ALA A 84 -24.00 -51.61 23.17
N ALA A 85 -24.12 -51.91 21.87
CA ALA A 85 -25.02 -51.17 20.97
C ALA A 85 -26.51 -51.30 21.35
N LEU A 86 -26.93 -52.48 21.84
CA LEU A 86 -28.29 -52.69 22.35
C LEU A 86 -28.53 -51.90 23.63
N GLN A 87 -27.53 -51.83 24.53
CA GLN A 87 -27.59 -51.05 25.77
C GLN A 87 -27.63 -49.54 25.51
N GLU A 88 -26.85 -49.02 24.56
CA GLU A 88 -26.86 -47.60 24.15
C GLU A 88 -28.25 -47.20 23.62
N GLN A 89 -28.86 -48.05 22.79
CA GLN A 89 -30.20 -47.80 22.25
C GLN A 89 -31.30 -47.84 23.32
N GLU A 90 -31.21 -48.74 24.32
CA GLU A 90 -32.14 -48.76 25.45
C GLU A 90 -31.95 -47.55 26.37
N GLN A 91 -30.72 -47.09 26.56
CA GLN A 91 -30.41 -45.90 27.35
C GLN A 91 -30.96 -44.62 26.71
N GLU A 92 -30.84 -44.45 25.40
CA GLU A 92 -31.40 -43.29 24.67
C GLU A 92 -32.94 -43.18 24.79
N LEU A 93 -33.63 -44.31 24.97
CA LEU A 93 -35.08 -44.36 25.13
C LEU A 93 -35.52 -44.46 26.60
N SER A 94 -34.59 -44.29 27.54
CA SER A 94 -34.85 -44.33 28.98
C SER A 94 -34.82 -42.95 29.61
N CYS A 95 -35.69 -42.73 30.59
CA CYS A 95 -35.71 -41.51 31.38
C CYS A 95 -34.48 -41.48 32.29
N GLN A 96 -33.69 -40.42 32.20
CA GLN A 96 -32.49 -40.26 33.02
C GLN A 96 -32.77 -40.21 34.53
N GLU A 97 -33.96 -39.75 34.93
CA GLU A 97 -34.32 -39.61 36.34
C GLU A 97 -34.93 -40.89 36.93
N HIS A 98 -35.63 -41.67 36.12
CA HIS A 98 -36.43 -42.80 36.59
C HIS A 98 -35.97 -44.16 36.07
N GLY A 99 -35.12 -44.20 35.05
CA GLY A 99 -34.72 -45.43 34.34
C GLY A 99 -35.85 -46.07 33.52
N GLU A 100 -37.04 -45.47 33.51
CA GLU A 100 -38.22 -45.97 32.82
C GLU A 100 -38.24 -45.57 31.34
N ARG A 101 -38.86 -46.38 30.49
CA ARG A 101 -38.92 -46.11 29.05
C ARG A 101 -39.79 -44.88 28.71
N LEU A 102 -39.29 -44.06 27.78
CA LEU A 102 -39.91 -42.83 27.30
C LEU A 102 -40.99 -43.13 26.25
N HIS A 103 -42.21 -43.45 26.69
CA HIS A 103 -43.36 -43.77 25.82
C HIS A 103 -44.38 -42.64 25.68
N LEU A 104 -44.25 -41.58 26.47
CA LEU A 104 -45.17 -40.46 26.48
C LEU A 104 -44.48 -39.21 25.92
N PHE A 105 -45.25 -38.34 25.29
CA PHE A 105 -44.82 -37.03 24.81
C PHE A 105 -45.63 -35.96 25.53
N CYS A 106 -44.95 -35.05 26.22
CA CYS A 106 -45.55 -33.87 26.82
C CYS A 106 -45.69 -32.78 25.76
N GLU A 107 -46.91 -32.46 25.33
CA GLU A 107 -47.14 -31.46 24.28
C GLU A 107 -46.83 -30.04 24.72
N ASN A 108 -47.02 -29.74 26.01
CA ASN A 108 -46.74 -28.42 26.57
C ASN A 108 -45.24 -28.06 26.51
N GLU A 109 -44.38 -29.05 26.73
CA GLU A 109 -42.94 -28.83 26.82
C GLU A 109 -42.16 -29.39 25.61
N GLY A 110 -42.80 -30.19 24.76
CA GLY A 110 -42.18 -30.76 23.56
C GLY A 110 -41.17 -31.86 23.87
N GLN A 111 -41.36 -32.61 24.96
CA GLN A 111 -40.38 -33.57 25.47
C GLN A 111 -40.95 -34.98 25.58
N LEU A 112 -40.08 -35.98 25.34
CA LEU A 112 -40.37 -37.37 25.64
C LEU A 112 -40.20 -37.61 27.15
N ILE A 113 -41.21 -38.22 27.78
CA ILE A 113 -41.25 -38.49 29.21
C ILE A 113 -41.66 -39.95 29.47
N CYS A 114 -41.34 -40.47 30.66
CA CYS A 114 -41.85 -41.77 31.11
C CYS A 114 -43.14 -41.61 31.94
N TRP A 115 -43.83 -42.71 32.21
CA TRP A 115 -45.07 -42.72 33.01
C TRP A 115 -44.91 -42.18 34.44
N ARG A 116 -43.69 -42.23 35.02
CA ARG A 116 -43.40 -41.64 36.34
C ARG A 116 -43.33 -40.12 36.28
N CYS A 117 -42.57 -39.55 35.35
CA CYS A 117 -42.51 -38.11 35.08
C CYS A 117 -43.90 -37.46 34.91
N GLU A 118 -44.83 -38.14 34.23
CA GLU A 118 -46.21 -37.67 34.06
C GLU A 118 -46.97 -37.53 35.39
N ARG A 119 -46.74 -38.46 36.31
CA ARG A 119 -47.43 -38.51 37.63
C ARG A 119 -46.72 -37.71 38.70
N ASP A 120 -45.40 -37.59 38.59
CA ASP A 120 -44.58 -36.72 39.40
C ASP A 120 -44.95 -35.25 39.16
N GLY A 121 -44.69 -34.40 40.14
CA GLY A 121 -45.15 -33.00 40.12
C GLY A 121 -44.65 -32.16 38.93
N ARG A 122 -43.62 -32.61 38.19
CA ARG A 122 -43.00 -31.84 37.10
C ARG A 122 -43.90 -31.70 35.87
N HIS A 123 -44.58 -32.75 35.43
CA HIS A 123 -45.47 -32.72 34.26
C HIS A 123 -46.94 -32.96 34.64
N LYS A 124 -47.26 -32.90 35.93
CA LYS A 124 -48.60 -33.14 36.46
C LYS A 124 -49.59 -32.12 35.89
N GLY A 125 -50.59 -32.59 35.15
CA GLY A 125 -51.62 -31.76 34.53
C GLY A 125 -51.25 -31.18 33.17
N HIS A 126 -50.08 -31.53 32.61
CA HIS A 126 -49.77 -31.24 31.21
C HIS A 126 -50.53 -32.18 30.27
N ASN A 127 -50.71 -31.75 29.01
CA ASN A 127 -51.25 -32.62 27.97
C ASN A 127 -50.18 -33.61 27.53
N THR A 128 -50.47 -34.89 27.73
CA THR A 128 -49.57 -36.00 27.40
C THR A 128 -50.27 -36.92 26.41
N ALA A 129 -49.51 -37.39 25.43
CA ALA A 129 -49.98 -38.35 24.44
C ALA A 129 -48.95 -39.47 24.30
N LEU A 130 -49.39 -40.64 23.83
CA LEU A 130 -48.46 -41.69 23.43
C LEU A 130 -47.63 -41.21 22.24
N VAL A 131 -46.36 -41.60 22.21
CA VAL A 131 -45.45 -41.24 21.11
C VAL A 131 -45.99 -41.73 19.77
N GLU A 132 -46.64 -42.90 19.76
CA GLU A 132 -47.27 -43.49 18.58
C GLU A 132 -48.42 -42.64 18.04
N ASP A 133 -49.15 -41.95 18.92
CA ASP A 133 -50.33 -41.14 18.56
C ASP A 133 -49.94 -39.71 18.16
N ALA A 134 -49.00 -39.09 18.90
CA ALA A 134 -48.53 -37.74 18.62
C ALA A 134 -47.57 -37.69 17.42
N GLY A 135 -46.79 -38.75 17.21
CA GLY A 135 -45.75 -38.83 16.18
C GLY A 135 -46.22 -38.49 14.75
N PRO A 136 -47.33 -39.07 14.26
CA PRO A 136 -47.88 -38.75 12.95
C PRO A 136 -48.23 -37.27 12.76
N SER A 137 -48.89 -36.64 13.75
CA SER A 137 -49.31 -35.23 13.67
C SER A 137 -48.10 -34.29 13.60
N TYR A 138 -47.12 -34.48 14.48
CA TYR A 138 -45.90 -33.66 14.46
C TYR A 138 -45.03 -33.93 13.23
N ARG A 139 -45.03 -35.16 12.70
CA ARG A 139 -44.39 -35.48 11.43
C ARG A 139 -44.99 -34.68 10.28
N GLU A 140 -46.31 -34.55 10.21
CA GLU A 140 -46.99 -33.74 9.19
C GLU A 140 -46.65 -32.25 9.32
N LYS A 141 -46.70 -31.70 10.55
CA LYS A 141 -46.29 -30.30 10.83
C LYS A 141 -44.85 -30.03 10.40
N LEU A 142 -43.93 -30.96 10.69
CA LEU A 142 -42.53 -30.86 10.29
C LEU A 142 -42.37 -30.97 8.77
N GLN A 143 -43.13 -31.85 8.10
CA GLN A 143 -43.13 -31.93 6.65
C GLN A 143 -43.61 -30.64 6.00
N GLU A 144 -44.64 -30.00 6.54
CA GLU A 144 -45.13 -28.72 6.02
C GLU A 144 -44.11 -27.59 6.23
N ALA A 145 -43.47 -27.54 7.40
CA ALA A 145 -42.35 -26.63 7.63
C ALA A 145 -41.21 -26.86 6.61
N VAL A 146 -40.88 -28.11 6.31
CA VAL A 146 -39.87 -28.45 5.28
C VAL A 146 -40.31 -27.97 3.90
N ARG A 147 -41.59 -28.14 3.50
CA ARG A 147 -42.09 -27.64 2.21
C ARG A 147 -41.96 -26.12 2.12
N LYS A 148 -42.38 -25.39 3.17
CA LYS A 148 -42.24 -23.93 3.25
C LYS A 148 -40.78 -23.51 3.13
N MET A 149 -39.87 -24.16 3.86
CA MET A 149 -38.44 -23.85 3.80
C MET A 149 -37.83 -24.13 2.43
N ARG A 150 -38.25 -25.20 1.75
CA ARG A 150 -37.81 -25.48 0.36
C ARG A 150 -38.26 -24.40 -0.61
N LYS A 151 -39.50 -23.93 -0.50
CA LYS A 151 -40.03 -22.83 -1.33
C LYS A 151 -39.26 -21.54 -1.11
N LEU A 152 -39.01 -21.16 0.15
CA LEU A 152 -38.19 -19.99 0.48
C LEU A 152 -36.76 -20.11 -0.03
N LYS A 153 -36.16 -21.31 0.02
CA LYS A 153 -34.84 -21.56 -0.56
C LYS A 153 -34.83 -21.32 -2.06
N GLU A 154 -35.84 -21.80 -2.78
CA GLU A 154 -35.98 -21.60 -4.22
C GLU A 154 -36.13 -20.11 -4.58
N GLU A 155 -36.99 -19.40 -3.85
CA GLU A 155 -37.15 -17.94 -4.00
C GLU A 155 -35.85 -17.19 -3.75
N CYS A 156 -35.12 -17.54 -2.68
CA CYS A 156 -33.81 -16.97 -2.39
C CYS A 156 -32.80 -17.23 -3.51
N THR A 157 -32.79 -18.43 -4.10
CA THR A 157 -31.91 -18.73 -5.24
C THR A 157 -32.27 -17.93 -6.49
N ASN A 158 -33.57 -17.75 -6.77
CA ASN A 158 -34.05 -16.95 -7.89
C ASN A 158 -33.69 -15.48 -7.72
N GLN A 159 -33.88 -14.93 -6.52
CA GLN A 159 -33.52 -13.55 -6.21
C GLN A 159 -32.00 -13.34 -6.32
N LYS A 160 -31.20 -14.28 -5.82
CA LYS A 160 -29.73 -14.24 -5.96
C LYS A 160 -29.31 -14.23 -7.43
N ALA A 161 -29.92 -15.06 -8.28
CA ALA A 161 -29.64 -15.09 -9.71
C ALA A 161 -30.04 -13.78 -10.41
N PHE A 162 -31.19 -13.21 -10.04
CA PHE A 162 -31.64 -11.91 -10.57
C PHE A 162 -30.67 -10.79 -10.20
N THR A 163 -30.27 -10.70 -8.93
CA THR A 163 -29.29 -9.70 -8.46
C THR A 163 -27.94 -9.90 -9.15
N ALA A 164 -27.47 -11.13 -9.34
CA ALA A 164 -26.23 -11.40 -10.08
C ALA A 164 -26.31 -10.92 -11.54
N LYS A 165 -27.46 -11.10 -12.20
CA LYS A 165 -27.70 -10.58 -13.56
C LYS A 165 -27.68 -9.05 -13.59
N GLN A 166 -28.31 -8.38 -12.62
CA GLN A 166 -28.28 -6.91 -12.51
C GLN A 166 -26.86 -6.39 -12.32
N ILE A 167 -26.06 -7.04 -11.45
CA ILE A 167 -24.65 -6.68 -11.24
C ILE A 167 -23.85 -6.84 -12.55
N ALA A 168 -24.04 -7.93 -13.29
CA ALA A 168 -23.34 -8.14 -14.56
C ALA A 168 -23.69 -7.06 -15.59
N GLN A 169 -24.99 -6.77 -15.78
CA GLN A 169 -25.46 -5.74 -16.71
C GLN A 169 -24.96 -4.34 -16.32
N TRP A 170 -24.90 -4.03 -15.03
CA TRP A 170 -24.36 -2.77 -14.55
C TRP A 170 -22.85 -2.65 -14.83
N LYS A 171 -22.09 -3.72 -14.57
CA LYS A 171 -20.65 -3.76 -14.88
C LYS A 171 -20.38 -3.55 -16.37
N GLU A 172 -21.13 -4.20 -17.25
CA GLU A 172 -21.03 -4.00 -18.70
C GLU A 172 -21.33 -2.56 -19.11
N LYS A 173 -22.38 -1.94 -18.54
CA LYS A 173 -22.70 -0.53 -18.80
C LYS A 173 -21.59 0.42 -18.36
N ILE A 174 -21.03 0.21 -17.17
CA ILE A 174 -19.92 1.01 -16.67
C ILE A 174 -18.67 0.86 -17.54
N GLU A 175 -18.36 -0.37 -17.95
CA GLU A 175 -17.20 -0.62 -18.81
C GLU A 175 -17.37 0.03 -20.19
N ALA A 176 -18.56 -0.06 -20.79
CA ALA A 176 -18.87 0.63 -22.03
C ALA A 176 -18.74 2.16 -21.90
N GLN A 177 -19.15 2.73 -20.77
CA GLN A 177 -18.95 4.17 -20.50
C GLN A 177 -17.48 4.52 -20.31
N ARG A 178 -16.71 3.71 -19.57
CA ARG A 178 -15.25 3.90 -19.41
C ARG A 178 -14.56 3.92 -20.78
N GLN A 179 -14.86 2.95 -21.64
CA GLN A 179 -14.29 2.87 -22.98
C GLN A 179 -14.69 4.06 -23.84
N LYS A 180 -15.95 4.52 -23.75
CA LYS A 180 -16.41 5.71 -24.48
C LYS A 180 -15.67 6.98 -24.05
N ILE A 181 -15.46 7.16 -22.75
CA ILE A 181 -14.70 8.30 -22.20
C ILE A 181 -13.24 8.23 -22.68
N GLN A 182 -12.59 7.08 -22.50
CA GLN A 182 -11.20 6.88 -22.93
C GLN A 182 -11.03 7.11 -24.44
N ALA A 183 -11.93 6.59 -25.27
CA ALA A 183 -11.92 6.81 -26.72
C ALA A 183 -12.09 8.29 -27.08
N GLY A 184 -12.96 9.02 -26.36
CA GLY A 184 -13.13 10.47 -26.51
C GLY A 184 -11.82 11.23 -26.30
N PHE A 185 -11.12 10.96 -25.20
CA PHE A 185 -9.83 11.60 -24.90
C PHE A 185 -8.72 11.17 -25.87
N GLN A 186 -8.65 9.89 -26.24
CA GLN A 186 -7.69 9.43 -27.24
C GLN A 186 -7.88 10.12 -28.59
N ASN A 187 -9.13 10.38 -29.00
CA ASN A 187 -9.42 11.14 -30.21
C ASN A 187 -8.99 12.60 -30.08
N LEU A 188 -9.20 13.23 -28.92
CA LEU A 188 -8.73 14.59 -28.65
C LEU A 188 -7.19 14.67 -28.71
N HIS A 189 -6.47 13.77 -28.04
CA HIS A 189 -5.01 13.71 -28.10
C HIS A 189 -4.50 13.49 -29.54
N ARG A 190 -5.16 12.62 -30.31
CA ARG A 190 -4.81 12.40 -31.72
C ARG A 190 -5.01 13.66 -32.55
N PHE A 191 -6.09 14.40 -32.30
CA PHE A 191 -6.36 15.68 -32.95
C PHE A 191 -5.29 16.71 -32.61
N LEU A 192 -4.98 16.91 -31.32
CA LEU A 192 -3.94 17.85 -30.88
C LEU A 192 -2.57 17.53 -31.49
N ARG A 193 -2.17 16.25 -31.51
CA ARG A 193 -0.92 15.81 -32.19
C ARG A 193 -0.93 16.04 -33.70
N LYS A 194 -2.10 16.11 -34.35
CA LYS A 194 -2.20 16.43 -35.78
C LYS A 194 -2.06 17.94 -36.00
N GLU A 195 -2.70 18.74 -35.17
CA GLU A 195 -2.59 20.20 -35.21
C GLU A 195 -1.16 20.66 -34.93
N GLU A 196 -0.52 20.14 -33.88
CA GLU A 196 0.90 20.40 -33.58
C GLU A 196 1.81 20.11 -34.79
N ARG A 197 1.67 18.93 -35.39
CA ARG A 197 2.42 18.57 -36.62
C ARG A 197 2.06 19.41 -37.83
N SER A 198 0.89 20.02 -37.87
CA SER A 198 0.49 20.94 -38.93
C SER A 198 1.23 22.27 -38.78
N TYR A 199 1.23 22.84 -37.56
CA TYR A 199 1.96 24.08 -37.26
C TYR A 199 3.46 23.93 -37.47
N LEU A 200 4.07 22.85 -36.99
CA LEU A 200 5.50 22.59 -37.20
C LEU A 200 5.86 22.51 -38.69
N ARG A 201 5.04 21.85 -39.51
CA ARG A 201 5.27 21.77 -40.96
C ARG A 201 5.11 23.12 -41.66
N ARG A 202 4.16 23.96 -41.21
CA ARG A 202 3.99 25.31 -41.73
C ARG A 202 5.22 26.17 -41.42
N LEU A 203 5.72 26.09 -40.18
CA LEU A 203 6.92 26.79 -39.74
C LEU A 203 8.16 26.33 -40.51
N GLU A 204 8.35 25.03 -40.67
CA GLU A 204 9.46 24.48 -41.48
C GLU A 204 9.39 24.94 -42.94
N SER A 205 8.18 24.98 -43.52
CA SER A 205 7.99 25.47 -44.89
C SER A 205 8.25 26.97 -45.01
N GLU A 206 7.95 27.76 -43.98
CA GLU A 206 8.28 29.19 -43.90
C GLU A 206 9.79 29.40 -43.79
N GLU A 207 10.46 28.69 -42.87
CA GLU A 207 11.91 28.69 -42.70
C GLU A 207 12.62 28.39 -44.04
N GLN A 208 12.22 27.31 -44.71
CA GLN A 208 12.80 26.91 -46.00
C GLN A 208 12.64 27.99 -47.08
N ARG A 209 11.46 28.62 -47.16
CA ARG A 209 11.19 29.69 -48.13
C ARG A 209 12.04 30.93 -47.85
N THR A 210 12.15 31.34 -46.58
CA THR A 210 12.95 32.51 -46.18
C THR A 210 14.45 32.26 -46.39
N LEU A 211 14.96 31.10 -45.98
CA LEU A 211 16.35 30.71 -46.22
C LEU A 211 16.69 30.64 -47.71
N GLN A 212 15.77 30.15 -48.54
CA GLN A 212 16.00 30.11 -49.98
C GLN A 212 16.15 31.51 -50.57
N ARG A 213 15.32 32.48 -50.16
CA ARG A 213 15.43 33.88 -50.61
C ARG A 213 16.73 34.53 -50.14
N LEU A 214 17.13 34.27 -48.89
CA LEU A 214 18.39 34.77 -48.34
C LEU A 214 19.61 34.20 -49.10
N ARG A 215 19.61 32.90 -49.41
CA ARG A 215 20.69 32.25 -50.19
C ARG A 215 20.83 32.80 -51.60
N VAL A 216 19.71 33.12 -52.26
CA VAL A 216 19.76 33.77 -53.59
C VAL A 216 20.38 35.16 -53.49
N SER A 217 19.94 35.96 -52.51
CA SER A 217 20.50 37.29 -52.25
C SER A 217 22.00 37.24 -51.93
N GLU A 218 22.43 36.28 -51.11
CA GLU A 218 23.85 36.03 -50.79
C GLU A 218 24.66 35.69 -52.06
N ALA A 219 24.14 34.80 -52.91
CA ALA A 219 24.81 34.43 -54.17
C ALA A 219 24.93 35.59 -55.16
N ASP A 220 23.92 36.46 -55.22
CA ASP A 220 23.93 37.68 -56.05
C ASP A 220 24.98 38.68 -55.54
N LEU A 221 25.07 38.89 -54.23
CA LEU A 221 26.11 39.71 -53.60
C LEU A 221 27.51 39.17 -53.83
N ASP A 222 27.70 37.85 -53.70
CA ASP A 222 28.97 37.18 -54.01
C ASP A 222 29.38 37.39 -55.48
N GLN A 223 28.41 37.36 -56.39
CA GLN A 223 28.66 37.61 -57.80
C GLN A 223 29.06 39.06 -58.07
N GLN A 224 28.39 40.03 -57.44
CA GLN A 224 28.76 41.45 -57.52
C GLN A 224 30.15 41.69 -56.93
N SER A 225 30.47 41.06 -55.80
CA SER A 225 31.80 41.12 -55.17
C SER A 225 32.89 40.64 -56.12
N ARG A 226 32.71 39.47 -56.77
CA ARG A 226 33.66 38.95 -57.77
C ARG A 226 33.85 39.89 -58.97
N GLN A 227 32.77 40.52 -59.45
CA GLN A 227 32.84 41.50 -60.54
C GLN A 227 33.65 42.73 -60.12
N LEU A 228 33.39 43.25 -58.92
CA LEU A 228 34.15 44.37 -58.35
C LEU A 228 35.63 44.03 -58.19
N GLU A 229 35.96 42.87 -57.63
CA GLU A 229 37.34 42.38 -57.52
C GLU A 229 38.04 42.26 -58.88
N SER A 230 37.32 41.86 -59.93
CA SER A 230 37.87 41.80 -61.29
C SER A 230 38.18 43.20 -61.82
N HIS A 231 37.27 44.17 -61.62
CA HIS A 231 37.49 45.55 -62.03
C HIS A 231 38.62 46.22 -61.25
N ILE A 232 38.70 45.97 -59.94
CA ILE A 232 39.80 46.46 -59.09
C ILE A 232 41.13 45.91 -59.62
N ARG A 233 41.23 44.60 -59.87
CA ARG A 233 42.44 43.98 -60.43
C ARG A 233 42.84 44.57 -61.79
N GLU A 234 41.90 44.78 -62.71
CA GLU A 234 42.18 45.42 -64.00
C GLU A 234 42.78 46.82 -63.81
N LEU A 235 42.23 47.61 -62.90
CA LEU A 235 42.72 48.96 -62.60
C LEU A 235 44.09 48.93 -61.92
N GLU A 236 44.32 48.02 -60.97
CA GLU A 236 45.60 47.83 -60.30
C GLU A 236 46.71 47.42 -61.28
N GLU A 237 46.44 46.46 -62.17
CA GLU A 237 47.38 46.04 -63.22
C GLU A 237 47.73 47.19 -64.17
N ARG A 238 46.74 48.02 -64.52
CA ARG A 238 46.97 49.21 -65.35
C ARG A 238 47.81 50.25 -64.62
N CYS A 239 47.53 50.50 -63.34
CA CYS A 239 48.32 51.43 -62.51
C CYS A 239 49.80 51.02 -62.42
N GLN A 240 50.09 49.72 -62.44
CA GLN A 240 51.46 49.19 -62.40
C GLN A 240 52.12 49.08 -63.80
N ALA A 241 51.38 49.36 -64.88
CA ALA A 241 51.90 49.26 -66.24
C ALA A 241 52.76 50.48 -66.64
N SER A 242 53.37 50.41 -67.82
CA SER A 242 54.15 51.53 -68.37
C SER A 242 53.28 52.78 -68.61
N ALA A 243 53.89 53.97 -68.55
CA ALA A 243 53.18 55.25 -68.68
C ALA A 243 52.32 55.36 -69.96
N HIS A 244 52.78 54.79 -71.08
CA HIS A 244 51.97 54.72 -72.30
C HIS A 244 50.70 53.88 -72.12
N LYS A 245 50.78 52.72 -71.44
CA LYS A 245 49.65 51.79 -71.26
C LYS A 245 48.64 52.30 -70.22
N VAL A 246 49.09 53.10 -69.26
CA VAL A 246 48.22 53.85 -68.34
C VAL A 246 47.38 54.87 -69.12
N LEU A 247 48.03 55.69 -69.96
CA LEU A 247 47.40 56.80 -70.68
C LEU A 247 46.52 56.36 -71.86
N GLN A 248 46.74 55.15 -72.38
CA GLN A 248 45.92 54.57 -73.44
C GLN A 248 44.49 54.29 -72.93
N ASP A 249 43.49 54.96 -73.51
CA ASP A 249 42.06 54.83 -73.11
C ASP A 249 41.83 55.02 -71.59
N VAL A 250 42.51 55.99 -70.97
CA VAL A 250 42.38 56.25 -69.53
C VAL A 250 40.99 56.79 -69.17
N GLU A 251 40.44 57.69 -69.99
CA GLU A 251 39.11 58.25 -69.79
C GLU A 251 38.02 57.17 -69.93
N GLY A 252 38.18 56.25 -70.88
CA GLY A 252 37.30 55.09 -71.03
C GLY A 252 37.36 54.16 -69.81
N ALA A 253 38.54 53.91 -69.27
CA ALA A 253 38.73 53.12 -68.05
C ALA A 253 38.03 53.72 -66.83
N LEU A 254 38.27 55.03 -66.61
CA LEU A 254 37.70 55.77 -65.49
C LEU A 254 36.18 55.89 -65.63
N SER A 255 35.69 56.09 -66.85
CA SER A 255 34.24 56.09 -67.13
C SER A 255 33.60 54.75 -66.81
N ARG A 256 34.24 53.62 -67.20
CA ARG A 256 33.75 52.28 -66.87
C ARG A 256 33.76 52.01 -65.36
N SER A 257 34.80 52.43 -64.64
CA SER A 257 34.86 52.27 -63.19
C SER A 257 33.84 53.13 -62.44
N GLN A 258 33.59 54.36 -62.93
CA GLN A 258 32.59 55.26 -62.35
C GLN A 258 31.15 54.80 -62.65
N ALA A 259 30.95 54.01 -63.70
CA ALA A 259 29.66 53.45 -64.07
C ALA A 259 29.24 52.23 -63.23
N VAL A 260 30.18 51.60 -62.49
CA VAL A 260 29.85 50.47 -61.61
C VAL A 260 29.01 50.96 -60.43
N ARG A 261 27.82 50.37 -60.27
CA ARG A 261 26.92 50.66 -59.15
C ARG A 261 26.66 49.37 -58.38
N MET A 262 26.73 49.46 -57.06
CA MET A 262 26.26 48.43 -56.14
C MET A 262 24.74 48.39 -56.20
N GLU A 263 24.16 47.21 -56.43
CA GLU A 263 22.73 47.01 -56.20
C GLU A 263 22.56 46.45 -54.79
N THR A 264 21.96 47.25 -53.90
CA THR A 264 21.64 46.80 -52.55
C THR A 264 20.43 45.86 -52.60
N PRO A 265 20.53 44.61 -52.12
CA PRO A 265 19.39 43.72 -52.08
C PRO A 265 18.25 44.29 -51.22
N GLU A 266 17.01 43.98 -51.58
CA GLU A 266 15.84 44.35 -50.77
C GLU A 266 15.94 43.72 -49.38
N ALA A 267 15.68 44.53 -48.33
CA ALA A 267 15.65 44.05 -46.95
C ALA A 267 14.47 43.09 -46.76
N LEU A 268 14.77 41.81 -46.52
CA LEU A 268 13.77 40.80 -46.21
C LEU A 268 13.31 40.98 -44.76
N SER A 269 11.98 41.01 -44.52
CA SER A 269 11.45 40.88 -43.16
C SER A 269 11.74 39.47 -42.63
N LEU A 270 12.28 39.41 -41.41
CA LEU A 270 12.59 38.16 -40.70
C LEU A 270 11.57 37.88 -39.58
N GLU A 271 10.41 38.54 -39.64
CA GLU A 271 9.29 38.26 -38.74
C GLU A 271 8.69 36.89 -39.07
N ILE A 272 8.42 36.11 -38.04
CA ILE A 272 7.81 34.78 -38.17
C ILE A 272 6.30 34.96 -38.23
N GLU A 273 5.67 34.58 -39.35
CA GLU A 273 4.23 34.72 -39.57
C GLU A 273 3.43 33.54 -38.98
N THR A 274 4.06 32.36 -38.87
CA THR A 274 3.42 31.18 -38.28
C THR A 274 3.39 31.27 -36.77
N GLU A 275 2.34 31.90 -36.22
CA GLU A 275 2.04 31.87 -34.79
C GLU A 275 1.13 30.68 -34.42
N CYS A 276 1.40 30.10 -33.24
CA CYS A 276 0.63 29.00 -32.69
C CYS A 276 -0.09 29.46 -31.42
N GLU A 277 -1.37 29.80 -31.55
CA GLU A 277 -2.24 30.25 -30.45
C GLU A 277 -2.75 29.06 -29.61
N ILE A 278 -1.85 28.19 -29.13
CA ILE A 278 -2.20 27.10 -28.18
C ILE A 278 -2.81 27.64 -26.87
N PRO A 279 -2.35 28.77 -26.29
CA PRO A 279 -2.92 29.29 -25.05
C PRO A 279 -4.43 29.55 -25.12
N ASP A 280 -4.94 30.08 -26.23
CA ASP A 280 -6.35 30.46 -26.37
C ASP A 280 -7.26 29.25 -26.59
N VAL A 281 -6.83 28.27 -27.39
CA VAL A 281 -7.56 27.00 -27.58
C VAL A 281 -7.59 26.18 -26.28
N CYS A 282 -6.49 26.17 -25.52
CA CYS A 282 -6.44 25.55 -24.19
C CYS A 282 -7.29 26.30 -23.16
N PHE A 283 -7.35 27.64 -23.23
CA PHE A 283 -8.20 28.46 -22.37
C PHE A 283 -9.69 28.21 -22.64
N GLU A 284 -10.10 28.14 -23.90
CA GLU A 284 -11.48 27.79 -24.28
C GLU A 284 -11.84 26.35 -23.90
N LEU A 285 -10.96 25.37 -24.12
CA LEU A 285 -11.16 23.98 -23.68
C LEU A 285 -11.28 23.89 -22.16
N ARG A 286 -10.44 24.62 -21.42
CA ARG A 286 -10.51 24.72 -19.95
C ARG A 286 -11.85 25.30 -19.50
N ASN A 287 -12.32 26.36 -20.14
CA ASN A 287 -13.59 26.99 -19.80
C ASN A 287 -14.81 26.13 -20.18
N ARG A 288 -14.73 25.37 -21.28
CA ARG A 288 -15.77 24.42 -21.69
C ARG A 288 -15.82 23.16 -20.81
N LEU A 289 -14.67 22.68 -20.34
CA LEU A 289 -14.61 21.61 -19.34
C LEU A 289 -15.16 22.07 -17.98
N LYS A 290 -14.91 23.33 -17.59
CA LYS A 290 -15.53 23.96 -16.42
C LYS A 290 -17.05 24.14 -16.58
N SER A 291 -17.57 24.41 -17.78
CA SER A 291 -19.01 24.62 -18.00
C SER A 291 -19.83 23.33 -18.20
N HIS A 292 -19.19 22.17 -18.38
CA HIS A 292 -19.85 20.86 -18.34
C HIS A 292 -19.82 20.21 -16.96
N GLN A 293 -19.13 20.83 -16.00
CA GLN A 293 -19.45 20.63 -14.60
C GLN A 293 -20.81 21.31 -14.40
N GLY A 294 -21.86 20.52 -14.13
CA GLY A 294 -23.02 21.06 -13.41
C GLY A 294 -22.55 21.70 -12.08
N PRO A 295 -23.45 22.22 -11.23
CA PRO A 295 -23.06 22.55 -9.87
C PRO A 295 -22.57 21.26 -9.21
N CYS A 296 -21.26 21.04 -9.26
CA CYS A 296 -20.61 19.95 -8.58
C CYS A 296 -20.46 20.47 -7.17
N GLU A 297 -21.34 19.99 -6.29
CA GLU A 297 -21.08 20.05 -4.85
C GLU A 297 -19.88 19.20 -4.43
N ASP A 298 -19.13 18.61 -5.37
CA ASP A 298 -17.85 17.96 -5.11
C ASP A 298 -16.72 18.74 -5.81
N GLU A 299 -16.26 19.83 -5.18
CA GLU A 299 -14.82 20.09 -5.26
C GLU A 299 -14.13 18.78 -4.85
N LEU A 300 -13.28 18.23 -5.73
CA LEU A 300 -12.46 17.06 -5.37
C LEU A 300 -11.91 17.27 -3.96
N PRO A 301 -12.07 16.29 -3.05
CA PRO A 301 -11.59 16.44 -1.68
C PRO A 301 -10.16 16.98 -1.70
N LEU A 302 -9.85 17.91 -0.80
CA LEU A 302 -8.53 18.57 -0.75
C LEU A 302 -7.39 17.55 -0.85
N SER A 303 -7.56 16.40 -0.18
CA SER A 303 -6.66 15.26 -0.27
C SER A 303 -6.39 14.77 -1.69
N VAL A 304 -7.40 14.54 -2.52
CA VAL A 304 -7.22 14.06 -3.90
C VAL A 304 -6.47 15.08 -4.75
N PHE A 305 -6.84 16.35 -4.65
CA PHE A 305 -6.18 17.44 -5.37
C PHE A 305 -4.70 17.57 -4.98
N VAL A 306 -4.40 17.52 -3.68
CA VAL A 306 -3.02 17.58 -3.16
C VAL A 306 -2.24 16.35 -3.64
N TRP A 307 -2.80 15.15 -3.53
CA TRP A 307 -2.14 13.92 -3.95
C TRP A 307 -1.72 13.91 -5.42
N ASP A 308 -2.60 14.34 -6.33
CA ASP A 308 -2.29 14.41 -7.76
C ASP A 308 -1.09 15.33 -8.03
N PHE A 309 -1.01 16.46 -7.32
CA PHE A 309 0.13 17.38 -7.44
C PHE A 309 1.42 16.81 -6.83
N LEU A 310 1.33 16.15 -5.67
CA LEU A 310 2.50 15.52 -5.05
C LEU A 310 3.07 14.40 -5.93
N ASP A 311 2.22 13.65 -6.64
CA ASP A 311 2.65 12.62 -7.59
C ASP A 311 3.38 13.26 -8.78
N HIS A 312 2.82 14.33 -9.37
CA HIS A 312 3.47 15.10 -10.44
C HIS A 312 4.87 15.61 -10.04
N VAL A 313 5.01 16.21 -8.86
CA VAL A 313 6.31 16.68 -8.35
C VAL A 313 7.26 15.51 -8.06
N THR A 314 6.74 14.33 -7.71
CA THR A 314 7.54 13.11 -7.50
C THR A 314 8.09 12.56 -8.82
N GLU A 315 7.28 12.57 -9.89
CA GLU A 315 7.69 12.12 -11.22
C GLU A 315 8.60 13.13 -11.92
N GLN A 316 8.40 14.42 -11.66
CA GLN A 316 9.14 15.53 -12.26
C GLN A 316 9.76 16.42 -11.16
N PRO A 317 10.89 16.01 -10.55
CA PRO A 317 11.54 16.80 -9.48
C PRO A 317 12.08 18.16 -9.95
N GLY A 318 12.14 18.38 -11.27
CA GLY A 318 12.41 19.66 -11.92
C GLY A 318 11.18 20.53 -12.17
N SER A 319 10.01 20.19 -11.60
CA SER A 319 8.78 20.99 -11.71
C SER A 319 9.07 22.50 -11.55
N CYS A 320 8.51 23.27 -12.48
CA CYS A 320 8.76 24.70 -12.64
C CYS A 320 8.10 25.49 -11.51
N GLU A 321 8.63 26.67 -11.17
CA GLU A 321 8.01 27.61 -10.23
C GLU A 321 6.55 27.92 -10.60
N THR A 322 6.22 27.93 -11.90
CA THR A 322 4.86 28.12 -12.42
C THR A 322 3.86 27.04 -11.96
N ASP A 323 4.29 25.79 -11.80
CA ASP A 323 3.40 24.71 -11.31
C ASP A 323 3.09 24.92 -9.82
N MET A 324 4.10 25.34 -9.04
CA MET A 324 3.96 25.64 -7.61
C MET A 324 3.09 26.88 -7.38
N GLU A 325 3.21 27.89 -8.24
CA GLU A 325 2.35 29.09 -8.27
C GLU A 325 0.88 28.71 -8.46
N GLN A 326 0.57 27.95 -9.52
CA GLN A 326 -0.81 27.53 -9.81
C GLN A 326 -1.39 26.66 -8.69
N PHE A 327 -0.56 25.81 -8.10
CA PHE A 327 -0.95 24.99 -6.96
C PHE A 327 -1.27 25.85 -5.74
N ALA A 328 -0.40 26.81 -5.38
CA ALA A 328 -0.61 27.71 -4.25
C ALA A 328 -1.82 28.64 -4.43
N GLU A 329 -2.05 29.14 -5.65
CA GLU A 329 -3.23 29.95 -5.98
C GLU A 329 -4.52 29.14 -5.79
N THR A 330 -4.54 27.89 -6.28
CA THR A 330 -5.69 26.99 -6.13
C THR A 330 -5.92 26.63 -4.65
N LEU A 331 -4.85 26.40 -3.89
CA LEU A 331 -4.93 26.13 -2.45
C LEU A 331 -5.45 27.33 -1.66
N SER A 332 -5.09 28.55 -2.04
CA SER A 332 -5.55 29.77 -1.35
C SER A 332 -7.07 29.92 -1.37
N GLY A 333 -7.73 29.42 -2.43
CA GLY A 333 -9.20 29.37 -2.51
C GLY A 333 -9.85 28.22 -1.74
N ARG A 334 -9.13 27.10 -1.56
CA ARG A 334 -9.68 25.85 -0.98
C ARG A 334 -9.36 25.66 0.49
N VAL A 335 -8.21 26.15 0.95
CA VAL A 335 -7.72 25.99 2.32
C VAL A 335 -8.16 27.20 3.15
N THR A 336 -9.43 27.21 3.51
CA THR A 336 -10.07 28.34 4.22
C THR A 336 -10.26 28.11 5.72
N THR A 337 -9.94 26.91 6.21
CA THR A 337 -10.12 26.52 7.62
C THR A 337 -8.83 25.95 8.22
N ASP A 338 -8.68 26.06 9.53
CA ASP A 338 -7.54 25.47 10.26
C ASP A 338 -7.42 23.96 10.00
N LYS A 339 -8.54 23.25 9.92
CA LYS A 339 -8.56 21.80 9.65
C LYS A 339 -8.08 21.47 8.25
N ALA A 340 -8.44 22.26 7.24
CA ALA A 340 -7.95 22.08 5.88
C ALA A 340 -6.44 22.36 5.78
N LEU A 341 -5.95 23.35 6.54
CA LEU A 341 -4.52 23.65 6.61
C LEU A 341 -3.74 22.51 7.27
N GLU A 342 -4.26 21.94 8.36
CA GLU A 342 -3.70 20.73 8.98
C GLU A 342 -3.68 19.55 8.02
N GLU A 343 -4.78 19.29 7.30
CA GLU A 343 -4.86 18.22 6.30
C GLU A 343 -3.82 18.40 5.19
N LEU A 344 -3.67 19.62 4.65
CA LEU A 344 -2.65 19.94 3.65
C LEU A 344 -1.24 19.65 4.18
N VAL A 345 -0.92 20.16 5.37
CA VAL A 345 0.40 19.96 6.00
C VAL A 345 0.66 18.48 6.21
N ASP A 346 -0.30 17.73 6.74
CA ASP A 346 -0.15 16.30 7.00
C ASP A 346 0.09 15.51 5.71
N LEU A 347 -0.64 15.80 4.63
CA LEU A 347 -0.46 15.12 3.34
C LEU A 347 0.95 15.31 2.78
N ILE A 348 1.43 16.56 2.72
CA ILE A 348 2.77 16.87 2.20
C ILE A 348 3.83 16.26 3.12
N TYR A 349 3.65 16.36 4.44
CA TYR A 349 4.58 15.83 5.43
C TYR A 349 4.70 14.30 5.37
N GLN A 350 3.57 13.57 5.29
CA GLN A 350 3.58 12.11 5.18
C GLN A 350 4.24 11.65 3.88
N GLN A 351 3.96 12.32 2.75
CA GLN A 351 4.56 11.98 1.48
C GLN A 351 6.08 12.22 1.48
N ALA A 352 6.53 13.35 2.02
CA ALA A 352 7.95 13.69 2.11
C ALA A 352 8.74 12.76 3.06
N LYS A 353 8.09 12.21 4.08
CA LYS A 353 8.67 11.16 4.94
C LYS A 353 8.74 9.81 4.24
N SER A 354 7.65 9.41 3.59
CA SER A 354 7.45 8.05 3.07
C SER A 354 8.13 7.81 1.72
N VAL A 355 8.30 8.85 0.89
CA VAL A 355 8.81 8.73 -0.48
C VAL A 355 10.14 9.46 -0.63
N PRO A 356 11.28 8.75 -0.61
CA PRO A 356 12.61 9.37 -0.68
C PRO A 356 12.84 10.24 -1.93
N ARG A 357 12.23 9.88 -3.07
CA ARG A 357 12.34 10.65 -4.33
C ARG A 357 11.63 11.99 -4.25
N PHE A 358 10.58 12.09 -3.43
CA PHE A 358 9.82 13.31 -3.25
C PHE A 358 10.45 14.24 -2.21
N ARG A 359 11.32 13.76 -1.32
CA ARG A 359 11.78 14.54 -0.15
C ARG A 359 12.38 15.91 -0.49
N SER A 360 13.20 16.00 -1.53
CA SER A 360 13.79 17.26 -1.99
C SER A 360 12.77 18.19 -2.66
N GLY A 361 11.86 17.62 -3.49
CA GLY A 361 10.74 18.35 -4.10
C GLY A 361 9.74 18.85 -3.07
N GLY A 362 9.40 18.03 -2.08
CA GLY A 362 8.56 18.38 -0.94
C GLY A 362 9.16 19.46 -0.06
N ALA A 363 10.48 19.43 0.17
CA ALA A 363 11.17 20.52 0.88
C ALA A 363 11.05 21.86 0.14
N ARG A 364 11.26 21.86 -1.18
CA ARG A 364 11.05 23.05 -2.03
C ARG A 364 9.60 23.52 -2.00
N LEU A 365 8.65 22.60 -2.14
CA LEU A 365 7.22 22.89 -2.11
C LEU A 365 6.81 23.50 -0.78
N CYS A 366 7.21 22.91 0.34
CA CYS A 366 6.91 23.47 1.66
C CYS A 366 7.53 24.86 1.83
N ALA A 367 8.79 25.07 1.40
CA ALA A 367 9.42 26.39 1.45
C ALA A 367 8.71 27.43 0.58
N TYR A 368 8.15 27.02 -0.55
CA TYR A 368 7.33 27.85 -1.42
C TYR A 368 5.99 28.19 -0.74
N LEU A 369 5.24 27.18 -0.28
CA LEU A 369 3.95 27.37 0.40
C LEU A 369 4.09 28.21 1.67
N SER A 370 5.17 28.06 2.44
CA SER A 370 5.45 28.91 3.60
C SER A 370 5.55 30.40 3.26
N ARG A 371 5.94 30.76 2.03
CA ARG A 371 6.09 32.15 1.57
C ARG A 371 4.84 32.66 0.86
N HIS A 372 4.16 31.80 0.10
CA HIS A 372 3.12 32.21 -0.85
C HIS A 372 1.69 31.82 -0.43
N LEU A 373 1.51 30.87 0.49
CA LEU A 373 0.19 30.46 0.95
C LEU A 373 -0.29 31.40 2.07
N THR A 374 -1.20 32.31 1.74
CA THR A 374 -1.76 33.25 2.71
C THR A 374 -3.13 32.77 3.18
N ILE A 375 -3.19 32.27 4.42
CA ILE A 375 -4.42 31.78 5.04
C ILE A 375 -4.67 32.54 6.35
N ARG A 376 -5.92 32.95 6.57
CA ARG A 376 -6.35 33.48 7.87
C ARG A 376 -6.64 32.32 8.81
N SER A 377 -5.63 31.88 9.57
CA SER A 377 -5.73 30.77 10.52
C SER A 377 -5.42 31.23 11.94
N GLN A 378 -6.08 30.63 12.94
CA GLN A 378 -5.75 30.84 14.35
C GLN A 378 -4.49 30.06 14.78
N ARG A 379 -4.08 29.07 13.99
CA ARG A 379 -2.88 28.24 14.24
C ARG A 379 -1.60 28.79 13.63
N GLY A 380 -1.69 29.95 12.99
CA GLY A 380 -0.57 30.60 12.31
C GLY A 380 -0.49 30.24 10.83
N SER A 381 0.68 30.49 10.24
CA SER A 381 0.96 30.21 8.83
C SER A 381 1.11 28.72 8.55
N PHE A 382 1.15 28.35 7.27
CA PHE A 382 1.54 26.99 6.85
C PHE A 382 2.86 26.54 7.51
N TYR A 383 3.82 27.46 7.64
CA TYR A 383 5.09 27.20 8.31
C TYR A 383 4.91 26.85 9.79
N ASP A 384 4.03 27.55 10.51
CA ASP A 384 3.79 27.31 11.94
C ASP A 384 3.15 25.94 12.19
N VAL A 385 2.15 25.58 11.39
CA VAL A 385 1.48 24.26 11.47
C VAL A 385 2.44 23.13 11.08
N LEU A 386 3.25 23.31 10.04
CA LEU A 386 4.28 22.36 9.64
C LEU A 386 5.34 22.18 10.74
N LEU A 387 5.78 23.28 11.37
CA LEU A 387 6.74 23.23 12.47
C LEU A 387 6.16 22.50 13.68
N GLN A 388 4.89 22.76 14.04
CA GLN A 388 4.20 22.05 15.11
C GLN A 388 4.11 20.54 14.82
N ARG A 389 3.81 20.16 13.58
CA ARG A 389 3.77 18.75 13.16
C ARG A 389 5.13 18.07 13.27
N CYS A 390 6.19 18.77 12.88
CA CYS A 390 7.57 18.30 13.03
C CYS A 390 7.97 18.16 14.50
N GLN A 391 7.54 19.09 15.36
CA GLN A 391 7.80 19.06 16.80
C GLN A 391 7.16 17.83 17.47
N ALA A 392 5.93 17.49 17.09
CA ALA A 392 5.23 16.32 17.61
C ALA A 392 5.99 15.00 17.32
N ASP A 393 6.61 14.88 16.14
CA ASP A 393 7.43 13.72 15.79
C ASP A 393 8.85 13.79 16.37
N TYR A 394 9.34 14.99 16.71
CA TYR A 394 10.65 15.22 17.32
C TYR A 394 10.68 14.96 18.83
N GLU A 395 9.60 15.24 19.57
CA GLU A 395 9.56 15.05 21.03
C GLU A 395 10.03 13.65 21.48
N PRO A 396 9.55 12.54 20.90
CA PRO A 396 9.96 11.20 21.30
C PRO A 396 11.33 10.76 20.74
N ARG A 397 12.16 11.65 20.17
CA ARG A 397 13.43 11.29 19.48
C ARG A 397 14.36 10.38 20.28
N ASP A 398 14.53 10.62 21.58
CA ASP A 398 15.45 9.84 22.42
C ASP A 398 14.93 8.42 22.63
N GLN A 399 13.60 8.28 22.75
CA GLN A 399 12.94 6.98 22.82
C GLN A 399 12.95 6.27 21.45
N ALA A 400 12.75 7.01 20.37
CA ALA A 400 12.74 6.48 19.01
C ALA A 400 14.12 5.99 18.57
N ALA A 401 15.19 6.71 18.93
CA ALA A 401 16.58 6.31 18.70
C ALA A 401 16.97 5.02 19.46
N LYS A 402 16.35 4.78 20.62
CA LYS A 402 16.50 3.57 21.44
C LYS A 402 15.54 2.43 21.09
N GLY A 403 14.55 2.71 20.24
CA GLY A 403 13.48 1.78 19.93
C GLY A 403 13.94 0.57 19.12
N ASP A 404 12.98 -0.24 18.72
CA ASP A 404 13.21 -1.33 17.77
C ASP A 404 13.59 -0.79 16.37
N GLU A 405 13.92 -1.70 15.44
CA GLU A 405 14.32 -1.33 14.08
C GLU A 405 13.24 -0.50 13.36
N ALA A 406 11.96 -0.79 13.59
CA ALA A 406 10.85 -0.06 13.00
C ALA A 406 10.76 1.38 13.55
N ALA A 407 10.92 1.57 14.86
CA ALA A 407 10.96 2.87 15.50
C ALA A 407 12.16 3.70 15.02
N ARG A 408 13.35 3.09 14.94
CA ARG A 408 14.55 3.75 14.42
C ARG A 408 14.41 4.13 12.95
N LYS A 409 13.82 3.29 12.12
CA LYS A 409 13.54 3.61 10.72
C LYS A 409 12.64 4.84 10.57
N ARG A 410 11.53 4.91 11.32
CA ARG A 410 10.64 6.09 11.35
C ARG A 410 11.36 7.34 11.84
N PHE A 411 12.25 7.18 12.81
CA PHE A 411 13.10 8.26 13.30
C PHE A 411 14.08 8.74 12.23
N HIS A 412 14.71 7.84 11.47
CA HIS A 412 15.61 8.20 10.37
C HIS A 412 14.88 8.92 9.24
N GLU A 413 13.63 8.53 8.93
CA GLU A 413 12.78 9.24 7.96
C GLU A 413 12.54 10.69 8.36
N LEU A 414 12.25 10.95 9.65
CA LEU A 414 12.18 12.30 10.21
C LEU A 414 13.51 13.04 10.07
N VAL A 415 14.63 12.39 10.44
CA VAL A 415 15.97 13.00 10.36
C VAL A 415 16.30 13.45 8.95
N PHE A 416 16.05 12.60 7.95
CA PHE A 416 16.31 12.98 6.56
C PHE A 416 15.37 14.06 6.06
N PHE A 417 14.08 13.98 6.41
CA PHE A 417 13.12 15.04 6.08
C PHE A 417 13.60 16.39 6.61
N MET A 418 13.96 16.46 7.90
CA MET A 418 14.47 17.69 8.52
C MET A 418 15.79 18.15 7.91
N GLY A 419 16.67 17.22 7.52
CA GLY A 419 17.95 17.55 6.87
C GLY A 419 17.79 18.15 5.47
N GLU A 420 16.87 17.65 4.67
CA GLU A 420 16.59 18.18 3.32
C GLU A 420 15.72 19.44 3.36
N PHE A 421 14.85 19.56 4.35
CA PHE A 421 14.05 20.74 4.62
C PHE A 421 14.87 21.95 5.09
N TYR A 422 16.03 21.70 5.71
CA TYR A 422 16.92 22.74 6.24
C TYR A 422 17.56 23.62 5.16
N LEU A 423 17.86 23.08 3.97
CA LEU A 423 18.59 23.78 2.91
C LEU A 423 17.79 24.94 2.23
N PRO A 424 16.49 24.81 1.90
CA PRO A 424 15.75 25.86 1.17
C PRO A 424 15.22 27.01 2.03
N LEU A 425 15.24 26.89 3.37
CA LEU A 425 14.67 27.86 4.31
C LEU A 425 15.66 28.91 4.81
N GLU A 426 16.94 28.85 4.42
CA GLU A 426 17.96 29.84 4.79
C GLU A 426 17.88 31.16 3.99
N ILE A 427 16.93 31.28 3.05
CA ILE A 427 16.66 32.55 2.38
C ILE A 427 15.67 33.36 3.24
N GLU A 428 16.26 34.18 4.12
CA GLU A 428 15.72 35.34 4.83
C GLU A 428 14.79 35.11 6.05
N GLY A 429 15.37 35.12 7.26
CA GLY A 429 14.61 35.51 8.45
C GLY A 429 14.96 34.87 9.81
N ALA A 430 14.33 35.41 10.87
CA ALA A 430 14.57 35.20 12.30
C ALA A 430 14.45 33.74 12.83
N HIS A 431 14.07 32.78 11.99
CA HIS A 431 13.77 31.40 12.38
C HIS A 431 15.00 30.45 12.41
N GLY A 432 16.16 30.88 11.88
CA GLY A 432 17.39 30.07 11.81
C GLY A 432 17.99 29.60 13.15
N LYS A 433 17.62 30.23 14.27
CA LYS A 433 18.10 29.80 15.61
C LYS A 433 17.37 28.55 16.11
N ALA A 434 16.07 28.42 15.88
CA ALA A 434 15.31 27.25 16.32
C ALA A 434 15.70 26.00 15.50
N GLN A 435 15.86 26.16 14.18
CA GLN A 435 16.12 25.06 13.25
C GLN A 435 17.49 24.39 13.47
N THR A 436 18.55 25.16 13.73
CA THR A 436 19.88 24.62 14.07
C THR A 436 19.88 23.83 15.39
N ALA A 437 19.05 24.23 16.36
CA ALA A 437 18.89 23.50 17.61
C ALA A 437 18.14 22.16 17.43
N PHE A 438 17.16 22.11 16.52
CA PHE A 438 16.48 20.85 16.16
C PHE A 438 17.46 19.83 15.58
N LEU A 439 18.24 20.22 14.56
CA LEU A 439 19.22 19.32 13.96
C LEU A 439 20.29 18.87 14.97
N ARG A 440 20.73 19.76 15.85
CA ARG A 440 21.64 19.41 16.95
C ARG A 440 21.04 18.31 17.84
N GLY A 441 19.80 18.48 18.29
CA GLY A 441 19.13 17.50 19.15
C GLY A 441 18.88 16.15 18.48
N LEU A 442 18.65 16.12 17.16
CA LEU A 442 18.57 14.88 16.38
C LEU A 442 19.93 14.15 16.32
N LEU A 443 21.02 14.89 16.08
CA LEU A 443 22.38 14.34 16.09
C LEU A 443 22.75 13.80 17.46
N ASP A 444 22.41 14.52 18.53
CA ASP A 444 22.67 14.07 19.90
C ASP A 444 21.90 12.79 20.24
N ALA A 445 20.65 12.65 19.80
CA ALA A 445 19.85 11.44 20.01
C ALA A 445 20.46 10.23 19.26
N LEU A 446 20.85 10.40 17.99
CA LEU A 446 21.50 9.35 17.19
C LEU A 446 22.83 8.92 17.80
N LEU A 447 23.68 9.87 18.21
CA LEU A 447 25.01 9.59 18.76
C LEU A 447 24.95 9.06 20.21
N SER A 448 23.88 9.34 20.96
CA SER A 448 23.65 8.76 22.29
C SER A 448 23.33 7.26 22.24
N HIS A 449 22.88 6.76 21.08
CA HIS A 449 22.48 5.38 20.86
C HIS A 449 23.20 4.79 19.65
N PRO A 450 24.51 4.45 19.79
CA PRO A 450 25.41 4.18 18.68
C PRO A 450 25.27 2.75 18.11
N VAL A 451 24.09 2.44 17.59
CA VAL A 451 23.84 1.28 16.73
C VAL A 451 24.10 1.64 15.27
N ASP A 452 24.49 0.66 14.45
CA ASP A 452 24.98 0.89 13.08
C ASP A 452 24.03 1.74 12.22
N ASP A 453 22.72 1.49 12.28
CA ASP A 453 21.71 2.22 11.51
C ASP A 453 21.58 3.70 11.96
N ASN A 454 21.60 3.98 13.26
CA ASN A 454 21.65 5.35 13.80
C ASN A 454 22.92 6.08 13.38
N LEU A 455 24.07 5.41 13.41
CA LEU A 455 25.36 6.00 13.02
C LEU A 455 25.42 6.29 11.52
N ILE A 456 24.91 5.38 10.68
CA ILE A 456 24.76 5.61 9.25
C ILE A 456 23.83 6.81 8.98
N CYS A 457 22.73 6.91 9.73
CA CYS A 457 21.82 8.04 9.63
C CYS A 457 22.52 9.37 9.99
N ALA A 458 23.25 9.42 11.10
CA ALA A 458 24.01 10.61 11.52
C ALA A 458 25.06 11.02 10.49
N VAL A 459 25.80 10.06 9.91
CA VAL A 459 26.79 10.33 8.86
C VAL A 459 26.12 10.92 7.61
N LYS A 460 25.00 10.35 7.17
CA LYS A 460 24.27 10.85 6.00
C LYS A 460 23.71 12.25 6.25
N LEU A 461 23.14 12.50 7.43
CA LEU A 461 22.65 13.83 7.81
C LEU A 461 23.79 14.87 7.77
N LEU A 462 24.93 14.59 8.41
CA LEU A 462 26.06 15.54 8.43
C LEU A 462 26.69 15.74 7.05
N LYS A 463 26.67 14.75 6.17
CA LYS A 463 27.09 14.97 4.77
C LYS A 463 26.16 15.92 4.03
N LEU A 464 24.87 15.88 4.34
CA LEU A 464 23.87 16.74 3.71
C LEU A 464 23.89 18.16 4.28
N THR A 465 23.95 18.32 5.60
CA THR A 465 23.77 19.61 6.29
C THR A 465 25.02 20.18 6.93
N GLY A 466 26.11 19.40 7.05
CA GLY A 466 27.35 19.79 7.72
C GLY A 466 27.95 21.12 7.23
N PRO A 467 28.09 21.34 5.91
CA PRO A 467 28.54 22.62 5.35
C PRO A 467 27.76 23.85 5.85
N ALA A 468 26.43 23.75 5.88
CA ALA A 468 25.54 24.85 6.25
C ALA A 468 25.49 25.04 7.77
N LEU A 469 25.42 23.93 8.52
CA LEU A 469 25.47 23.95 9.98
C LEU A 469 26.78 24.54 10.51
N GLU A 470 27.92 24.21 9.89
CA GLU A 470 29.21 24.74 10.30
C GLU A 470 29.28 26.26 10.09
N ASP A 471 28.81 26.76 8.95
CA ASP A 471 28.76 28.20 8.68
C ASP A 471 27.79 28.90 9.66
N ALA A 472 26.62 28.31 9.90
CA ALA A 472 25.58 28.86 10.78
C ALA A 472 26.01 28.90 12.26
N TRP A 473 26.76 27.91 12.75
CA TRP A 473 27.28 27.88 14.12
C TRP A 473 28.52 28.75 14.29
N LYS A 474 29.46 28.73 13.33
CA LYS A 474 30.63 29.61 13.33
C LYS A 474 30.24 31.08 13.30
N GLY A 475 29.27 31.46 12.44
CA GLY A 475 28.75 32.83 12.36
C GLY A 475 28.11 33.34 13.68
N LYS A 476 27.76 32.43 14.61
CA LYS A 476 27.21 32.74 15.93
C LYS A 476 28.21 32.52 17.07
N GLY A 477 29.47 32.21 16.77
CA GLY A 477 30.52 31.93 17.76
C GLY A 477 30.30 30.67 18.60
N ARG A 478 29.52 29.70 18.11
CA ARG A 478 29.25 28.44 18.83
C ARG A 478 30.22 27.33 18.43
N THR A 479 30.55 26.46 19.38
CA THR A 479 31.43 25.30 19.22
C THR A 479 30.66 23.99 18.94
N ASP A 480 29.38 24.08 18.56
CA ASP A 480 28.50 22.93 18.38
C ASP A 480 29.10 21.87 17.44
N MET A 481 29.70 22.28 16.32
CA MET A 481 30.30 21.33 15.37
C MET A 481 31.53 20.63 15.96
N ASP A 482 32.31 21.32 16.80
CA ASP A 482 33.46 20.72 17.49
C ASP A 482 33.02 19.63 18.45
N GLU A 483 31.98 19.90 19.23
CA GLU A 483 31.40 18.93 20.16
C GLU A 483 30.83 17.71 19.43
N VAL A 484 30.08 17.91 18.34
CA VAL A 484 29.53 16.81 17.53
C VAL A 484 30.64 15.92 16.99
N ILE A 485 31.74 16.52 16.54
CA ILE A 485 32.86 15.78 15.91
C ILE A 485 33.72 15.08 16.94
N GLN A 486 33.94 15.71 18.10
CA GLN A 486 34.55 15.05 19.26
C GLN A 486 33.73 13.84 19.68
N ARG A 487 32.40 13.98 19.75
CA ARG A 487 31.49 12.89 20.09
C ARG A 487 31.53 11.74 19.07
N ILE A 488 31.58 12.07 17.77
CA ILE A 488 31.78 11.09 16.70
C ILE A 488 33.11 10.35 16.85
N GLY A 489 34.18 11.08 17.21
CA GLY A 489 35.49 10.51 17.51
C GLY A 489 35.43 9.50 18.65
N ASN A 490 34.81 9.87 19.77
CA ASN A 490 34.64 8.99 20.92
C ASN A 490 33.81 7.74 20.57
N VAL A 491 32.69 7.91 19.85
CA VAL A 491 31.87 6.79 19.39
C VAL A 491 32.64 5.85 18.47
N ALA A 492 33.47 6.38 17.56
CA ALA A 492 34.29 5.55 16.68
C ALA A 492 35.34 4.71 17.45
N LEU A 493 35.83 5.21 18.59
CA LEU A 493 36.79 4.52 19.45
C LEU A 493 36.13 3.51 20.39
N GLU A 494 34.99 3.87 20.99
CA GLU A 494 34.43 3.17 22.16
C GLU A 494 33.19 2.33 21.85
N ALA A 495 32.42 2.67 20.81
CA ALA A 495 31.15 1.99 20.55
C ALA A 495 31.33 0.65 19.80
N PRO A 496 30.52 -0.37 20.13
CA PRO A 496 30.50 -1.66 19.44
C PRO A 496 29.73 -1.56 18.11
N CYS A 497 30.24 -0.76 17.17
CA CYS A 497 29.73 -0.64 15.80
C CYS A 497 30.60 -1.45 14.82
N SER A 498 30.03 -1.76 13.65
CA SER A 498 30.76 -2.49 12.61
C SER A 498 31.96 -1.70 12.08
N VAL A 499 32.94 -2.43 11.51
CA VAL A 499 34.16 -1.84 10.95
C VAL A 499 33.83 -0.83 9.85
N ASP A 500 32.85 -1.11 9.00
CA ASP A 500 32.43 -0.22 7.92
C ASP A 500 31.85 1.09 8.45
N VAL A 501 30.99 1.01 9.48
CA VAL A 501 30.41 2.21 10.13
C VAL A 501 31.48 3.03 10.82
N ARG A 502 32.43 2.39 11.52
CA ARG A 502 33.59 3.06 12.11
C ARG A 502 34.41 3.82 11.05
N LEU A 503 34.65 3.20 9.89
CA LEU A 503 35.33 3.85 8.77
C LEU A 503 34.52 5.04 8.20
N MET A 504 33.18 4.94 8.14
CA MET A 504 32.33 6.05 7.72
C MET A 504 32.44 7.25 8.67
N LEU A 505 32.45 7.01 9.99
CA LEU A 505 32.62 8.05 11.01
C LEU A 505 33.99 8.73 10.90
N LEU A 506 35.07 7.95 10.77
CA LEU A 506 36.43 8.51 10.60
C LEU A 506 36.56 9.32 9.29
N LYS A 507 35.95 8.86 8.20
CA LYS A 507 35.89 9.61 6.94
C LYS A 507 35.13 10.93 7.08
N LEU A 508 34.10 10.98 7.91
CA LEU A 508 33.35 12.20 8.18
C LEU A 508 34.19 13.22 8.97
N VAL A 509 34.94 12.77 9.99
CA VAL A 509 35.90 13.62 10.72
C VAL A 509 36.93 14.22 9.75
N LYS A 510 37.46 13.40 8.83
CA LYS A 510 38.36 13.88 7.76
C LYS A 510 37.67 14.83 6.77
N LEU A 511 36.41 14.56 6.42
CA LEU A 511 35.64 15.42 5.52
C LEU A 511 35.50 16.83 6.12
N ARG A 512 35.21 16.92 7.42
CA ARG A 512 35.17 18.19 8.13
C ARG A 512 36.53 18.89 8.14
N SER A 513 37.63 18.18 8.40
CA SER A 513 38.97 18.80 8.38
C SER A 513 39.36 19.30 6.99
N SER A 514 38.81 18.71 5.93
CA SER A 514 38.85 19.22 4.56
C SER A 514 37.78 20.27 4.23
N ASN A 515 37.26 20.98 5.23
CA ASN A 515 36.19 21.99 5.10
C ASN A 515 34.97 21.49 4.32
N TRP A 516 34.54 20.27 4.63
CA TRP A 516 33.44 19.56 3.95
C TRP A 516 33.62 19.36 2.44
N GLY A 517 34.84 19.51 1.91
CA GLY A 517 35.10 19.47 0.47
C GLY A 517 34.74 20.75 -0.28
N LYS A 518 34.48 21.87 0.41
CA LYS A 518 34.35 23.19 -0.22
C LYS A 518 35.70 23.60 -0.83
N VAL A 519 35.72 23.96 -2.11
CA VAL A 519 36.88 24.62 -2.73
C VAL A 519 36.96 26.04 -2.19
N PRO A 520 38.12 26.53 -1.70
CA PRO A 520 38.25 27.91 -1.28
C PRO A 520 37.90 28.84 -2.44
N VAL A 521 36.89 29.69 -2.26
CA VAL A 521 36.62 30.79 -3.19
C VAL A 521 37.78 31.77 -3.03
N THR A 522 38.75 31.72 -3.94
CA THR A 522 39.77 32.77 -4.07
C THR A 522 39.04 34.06 -4.42
N SER A 523 38.98 34.98 -3.47
CA SER A 523 38.46 36.33 -3.64
C SER A 523 39.33 37.10 -4.64
N ALA A 524 39.00 37.02 -5.93
CA ALA A 524 39.47 37.94 -6.95
C ALA A 524 38.51 39.14 -7.02
N SER A 525 38.53 40.02 -6.02
CA SER A 525 38.01 41.39 -6.15
C SER A 525 38.52 42.27 -5.00
N GLU A 526 39.82 42.55 -5.00
CA GLU A 526 40.41 43.70 -4.32
C GLU A 526 41.45 44.32 -5.26
N ARG A 527 40.99 44.96 -6.35
CA ARG A 527 41.76 46.00 -7.06
C ARG A 527 40.82 46.99 -7.73
N SER A 528 40.35 47.96 -6.96
CA SER A 528 40.02 49.30 -7.47
C SER A 528 39.85 50.25 -6.29
N SER A 529 40.96 50.74 -5.75
CA SER A 529 41.04 51.93 -4.89
C SER A 529 42.47 52.46 -4.91
N THR A 530 42.79 53.19 -5.97
CA THR A 530 43.69 54.37 -5.97
C THR A 530 43.41 55.16 -7.23
#